data_AF-A0AB38YYM6-F1
#
_entry.id   AF-A0AB38YYM6-F1
#
_cell.length_a   1.000
_cell.length_b   1.000
_cell.length_c   1.000
_cell.angle_alpha   90.00
_cell.angle_beta   90.00
_cell.angle_gamma   90.00
#
_symmetry.space_group_name_H-M   'P 1'
#
loop_
_entity.id
_entity.type
_entity.pdbx_description
1 polymer ?
#
loop_
_entity_poly.entity_id
_entity_poly.type
_entity_poly.pdbx_seq_one_letter_code
_entity_poly.pdbx_strand_id
1 'polypeptide(L)' 'MSELTIQFGQLVRKYRKERNMSQEQLALLCNMDRSYLGRVERGEVNPTLEKIYELSNALQIKASELMP' A
#
# COMPACT_ATOMS: atom_id res chain seq x y z
N MET A 1 -3.39 -14.74 6.92
CA MET A 1 -3.26 -13.28 7.15
C MET A 1 -4.56 -12.78 7.75
N SER A 2 -4.54 -11.66 8.48
CA SER A 2 -5.73 -11.17 9.20
C SER A 2 -6.66 -10.40 8.25
N GLU A 3 -7.94 -10.34 8.61
CA GLU A 3 -8.93 -9.49 7.92
C GLU A 3 -8.42 -8.04 7.76
N LEU A 4 -7.77 -7.52 8.81
CA LEU A 4 -7.15 -6.20 8.84
C LEU A 4 -6.14 -5.99 7.68
N THR A 5 -5.24 -6.94 7.47
CA THR A 5 -4.21 -6.83 6.41
C THR A 5 -4.78 -6.95 5.00
N ILE A 6 -5.87 -7.71 4.82
CA ILE A 6 -6.57 -7.83 3.55
C ILE A 6 -7.26 -6.50 3.21
N GLN A 7 -7.98 -5.91 4.17
CA GLN A 7 -8.66 -4.63 3.97
C GLN A 7 -7.66 -3.49 3.74
N PHE A 8 -6.57 -3.43 4.51
CA PHE A 8 -5.46 -2.50 4.28
C PHE A 8 -4.92 -2.61 2.84
N GLY A 9 -4.60 -3.84 2.40
CA GLY A 9 -4.07 -4.09 1.05
C GLY A 9 -5.03 -3.67 -0.07
N GLN A 10 -6.34 -3.86 0.14
CA GLN A 10 -7.37 -3.40 -0.79
C GLN A 10 -7.44 -1.87 -0.87
N LEU A 11 -7.31 -1.15 0.25
CA LEU A 11 -7.27 0.31 0.28
C LEU A 11 -6.04 0.84 -0.47
N VAL A 12 -4.85 0.28 -0.23
CA VAL A 12 -3.63 0.63 -0.98
C VAL A 12 -3.86 0.45 -2.48
N ARG A 13 -4.42 -0.69 -2.89
CA ARG A 13 -4.71 -0.98 -4.30
C ARG A 13 -5.73 -0.01 -4.90
N LYS A 14 -6.76 0.36 -4.15
CA LYS A 14 -7.79 1.32 -4.55
C LYS A 14 -7.14 2.67 -4.84
N TYR A 15 -6.46 3.27 -3.86
CA TYR A 15 -5.86 4.59 -4.00
C TYR A 15 -4.75 4.65 -5.04
N ARG A 16 -3.99 3.56 -5.23
CA ARG A 16 -3.01 3.45 -6.31
C ARG A 16 -3.69 3.53 -7.68
N LYS A 17 -4.78 2.79 -7.88
CA LYS A 17 -5.53 2.79 -9.15
C LYS A 17 -6.19 4.13 -9.42
N GLU A 18 -6.75 4.79 -8.41
CA GLU A 18 -7.32 6.14 -8.53
C GLU A 18 -6.29 7.17 -9.02
N ARG A 19 -5.00 6.93 -8.73
CA ARG A 19 -3.87 7.74 -9.19
C ARG A 19 -3.25 7.29 -10.51
N ASN A 20 -3.85 6.30 -11.17
CA ASN A 20 -3.33 5.71 -12.41
C ASN A 20 -1.88 5.20 -12.29
N MET A 21 -1.47 4.77 -11.10
CA MET A 21 -0.12 4.25 -10.85
C MET A 21 -0.08 2.74 -11.06
N SER A 22 0.98 2.24 -11.71
CA SER A 22 1.32 0.82 -11.70
C SER A 22 1.93 0.41 -10.35
N GLN A 23 2.01 -0.89 -10.08
CA GLN A 23 2.73 -1.38 -8.90
C GLN A 23 4.21 -0.98 -8.94
N GLU A 24 4.84 -0.99 -10.12
CA GLU A 24 6.22 -0.56 -10.29
C GLU A 24 6.42 0.90 -9.86
N GLN A 25 5.52 1.78 -10.31
CA GLN A 25 5.59 3.22 -10.01
C GLN A 25 5.43 3.49 -8.52
N LEU A 26 4.43 2.90 -7.86
CA LEU A 26 4.24 3.10 -6.42
C LEU A 26 5.39 2.49 -5.60
N ALA A 27 5.88 1.31 -5.99
CA ALA A 27 6.99 0.65 -5.32
C ALA A 27 8.26 1.50 -5.39
N LEU A 28 8.55 2.08 -6.56
CA LEU A 28 9.66 3.02 -6.74
C LEU A 28 9.51 4.26 -5.85
N LEU A 29 8.32 4.87 -5.79
CA LEU A 29 8.06 6.04 -4.94
C LEU A 29 8.23 5.75 -3.45
N CYS A 30 7.97 4.51 -3.02
CA CYS A 30 8.11 4.09 -1.62
C CYS A 30 9.44 3.38 -1.33
N ASN A 31 10.41 3.42 -2.28
CA ASN A 31 11.68 2.72 -2.17
C ASN A 31 11.52 1.25 -1.69
N MET A 32 10.59 0.52 -2.29
CA MET A 32 10.31 -0.87 -1.98
C MET A 32 10.29 -1.73 -3.24
N ASP A 33 10.44 -3.04 -3.06
CA ASP A 33 10.36 -3.98 -4.17
C ASP A 33 8.92 -4.12 -4.68
N ARG A 34 8.74 -4.19 -6.01
CA ARG A 34 7.44 -4.36 -6.66
C ARG A 34 6.70 -5.62 -6.19
N SER A 35 7.42 -6.73 -5.97
CA SER A 35 6.87 -7.97 -5.42
C SER A 35 6.37 -7.77 -4.00
N TYR A 36 7.12 -7.03 -3.16
CA TYR A 36 6.67 -6.67 -1.81
C TYR A 36 5.37 -5.85 -1.86
N LEU A 37 5.29 -4.82 -2.70
CA LEU A 37 4.04 -4.05 -2.87
C LEU A 37 2.89 -4.97 -3.33
N GLY A 38 3.14 -5.89 -4.26
CA GLY A 38 2.13 -6.84 -4.70
C GLY A 38 1.62 -7.73 -3.56
N ARG A 39 2.50 -8.17 -2.65
CA ARG A 39 2.13 -8.92 -1.45
C ARG A 39 1.33 -8.06 -0.47
N VAL A 40 1.69 -6.78 -0.30
CA VAL A 40 0.92 -5.82 0.52
C VAL A 40 -0.50 -5.69 -0.02
N GLU A 41 -0.67 -5.47 -1.32
CA GLU A 41 -2.00 -5.29 -1.93
C GLU A 41 -2.89 -6.53 -1.86
N ARG A 42 -2.29 -7.72 -1.76
CA ARG A 42 -3.01 -8.99 -1.56
C ARG A 42 -3.21 -9.35 -0.09
N GLY A 43 -2.75 -8.50 0.83
CA GLY A 43 -2.82 -8.75 2.27
C GLY A 43 -1.96 -9.94 2.71
N GLU A 44 -0.89 -10.26 1.98
CA GLU A 44 0.00 -11.41 2.25
C GLU A 44 1.14 -11.06 3.24
N VAL A 45 1.29 -9.78 3.58
CA VAL A 45 2.27 -9.28 4.55
C VAL A 45 1.63 -8.28 5.50
N ASN A 46 2.20 -8.17 6.70
CA ASN A 46 1.88 -7.12 7.65
C ASN A 46 2.92 -5.99 7.49
N PRO A 47 2.61 -4.86 6.83
CA PRO A 47 3.55 -3.77 6.65
C PRO A 47 3.89 -3.11 7.98
N THR A 48 5.13 -2.62 8.11
CA THR A 48 5.55 -1.84 9.27
C THR A 48 4.89 -0.47 9.24
N LEU A 49 4.84 0.21 10.40
CA LEU A 49 4.33 1.57 10.49
C LEU A 49 5.04 2.52 9.51
N GLU A 50 6.36 2.40 9.37
CA GLU A 50 7.15 3.17 8.41
C GLU A 50 6.65 2.97 6.96
N LYS A 51 6.43 1.71 6.55
CA LYS A 51 5.92 1.40 5.20
C LYS A 51 4.51 1.95 4.98
N ILE A 52 3.68 1.97 6.02
CA ILE A 52 2.34 2.57 5.94
C ILE A 52 2.44 4.09 5.67
N TYR A 53 3.33 4.79 6.38
CA TYR A 53 3.53 6.22 6.16
C TYR A 53 4.15 6.52 4.80
N GLU A 54 5.12 5.73 4.35
CA GLU A 54 5.68 5.87 3.00
C GLU A 54 4.61 5.68 1.92
N LEU A 55 3.76 4.65 2.05
CA LEU A 55 2.64 4.40 1.14
C LEU A 55 1.65 5.57 1.15
N SER A 56 1.24 6.07 2.32
CA SER A 56 0.31 7.20 2.39
C SER A 56 0.90 8.48 1.79
N ASN A 57 2.20 8.72 1.98
CA ASN A 57 2.90 9.87 1.41
C ASN A 57 3.00 9.78 -0.11
N ALA A 58 3.42 8.61 -0.64
CA ALA A 58 3.49 8.38 -2.08
C ALA A 58 2.10 8.43 -2.75
N LEU A 59 1.07 7.98 -2.03
CA LEU A 59 -0.32 8.10 -2.41
C LEU A 59 -0.92 9.47 -2.05
N GLN A 60 -0.20 10.44 -1.49
CA GLN A 60 -0.76 11.77 -1.16
C GLN A 60 -2.13 11.71 -0.43
N ILE A 61 -2.23 10.84 0.57
CA ILE A 61 -3.40 10.68 1.46
C ILE A 61 -2.95 10.66 2.91
N LYS A 62 -3.89 10.78 3.85
CA LYS A 62 -3.58 10.55 5.27
C LYS A 62 -3.39 9.06 5.52
N ALA A 63 -2.47 8.70 6.41
CA ALA A 63 -2.27 7.29 6.80
C ALA A 63 -3.54 6.64 7.36
N SER A 64 -4.43 7.43 8.01
CA SER A 64 -5.74 6.97 8.48
C SER A 64 -6.66 6.50 7.37
N GLU A 65 -6.47 6.96 6.13
CA GLU A 65 -7.26 6.52 4.97
C GLU A 65 -6.84 5.13 4.47
N LEU A 66 -5.68 4.63 4.87
CA LEU A 66 -5.25 3.25 4.63
C LEU A 66 -5.68 2.29 5.75
N MET A 67 -6.27 2.80 6.82
CA MET A 67 -6.75 1.98 7.94
C MET A 67 -8.22 1.62 7.74
N PRO A 68 -8.60 0.34 7.85
CA PRO A 68 -10.00 -0.07 7.89
C PRO A 68 -10.71 0.34 9.19
#